data_AF-A0A484ICF8-F1
#
_entry.id   AF-A0A484ICF8-F1
#
_cell.length_a   1.000
_cell.length_b   1.000
_cell.length_c   1.000
_cell.angle_alpha   90.00
_cell.angle_beta   90.00
_cell.angle_gamma   90.00
#
_symmetry.space_group_name_H-M   'P 1'
#
loop_
_entity.id
_entity.type
_entity.pdbx_description
1 polymer ?
#
loop_
_entity_poly.entity_id
_entity_poly.type
_entity_poly.pdbx_seq_one_letter_code
_entity_poly.pdbx_strand_id
1 'polypeptide(L)' 'MVWTLNKRLLTVTCLAFLLIIIAQVTIVDTANALTRYFNCVTRVANHNSTFTIDNAEACYDKVFKGALDNDRYGNPLENK' A
#
# COMPACT_ATOMS: atom_id res chain seq x y z
N MET A 1 42.05 18.68 2.67
CA MET A 1 40.73 19.35 2.73
C MET A 1 39.75 18.85 1.65
N VAL A 2 40.19 18.57 0.41
CA VAL A 2 39.32 18.03 -0.67
C VAL A 2 38.78 16.62 -0.38
N TRP A 3 39.59 15.74 0.21
CA TRP A 3 39.19 14.36 0.54
C TRP A 3 38.04 14.26 1.55
N THR A 4 37.99 15.18 2.52
CA THR A 4 36.92 15.27 3.52
C THR A 4 35.63 15.82 2.91
N LEU A 5 35.73 16.74 1.94
CA LEU A 5 34.57 17.29 1.23
C LEU A 5 33.91 16.23 0.34
N ASN A 6 34.69 15.45 -0.40
CA ASN A 6 34.16 14.36 -1.25
C ASN A 6 33.49 13.26 -0.43
N LYS A 7 34.04 12.92 0.75
CA LYS A 7 33.40 11.97 1.65
C LYS A 7 32.05 12.48 2.16
N ARG A 8 31.98 13.74 2.60
CA ARG A 8 30.72 14.37 3.05
C ARG A 8 29.69 14.43 1.93
N LEU A 9 30.09 14.82 0.72
CA LEU A 9 29.23 14.86 -0.45
C LEU A 9 28.69 13.46 -0.78
N LEU A 10 29.55 12.44 -0.79
CA LEU A 10 29.16 11.03 -0.99
C LEU A 10 28.17 10.55 0.08
N THR A 11 28.35 10.98 1.34
CA THR A 11 27.43 10.57 2.42
C THR A 11 26.07 11.20 2.23
N VAL A 12 26.01 12.49 1.88
CA VAL A 12 24.76 13.22 1.65
C VAL A 12 24.02 12.66 0.44
N THR A 13 24.71 12.38 -0.66
CA THR A 13 24.08 11.78 -1.84
C THR A 13 23.55 10.39 -1.54
N CYS A 14 24.29 9.55 -0.81
CA CYS A 14 23.85 8.22 -0.42
C CYS A 14 22.58 8.27 0.46
N LEU A 15 22.54 9.18 1.44
CA LEU A 15 21.35 9.39 2.28
C LEU A 15 20.14 9.87 1.45
N ALA A 16 20.34 10.80 0.51
CA ALA A 16 19.29 11.26 -0.37
C ALA A 16 18.70 10.12 -1.22
N PHE A 17 19.56 9.27 -1.80
CA PHE A 17 19.11 8.10 -2.55
C PHE A 17 18.33 7.10 -1.70
N LEU A 18 18.78 6.82 -0.48
CA LEU A 18 18.06 5.93 0.45
C LEU A 18 16.66 6.46 0.76
N LEU A 19 16.53 7.77 1.03
CA LEU A 19 15.23 8.40 1.29
C LEU A 19 14.30 8.31 0.07
N ILE A 20 14.83 8.52 -1.14
CA ILE A 20 14.05 8.39 -2.37
C ILE A 20 13.54 6.95 -2.52
N ILE A 21 14.39 5.94 -2.32
CA ILE A 21 14.00 4.53 -2.43
C ILE A 21 12.89 4.20 -1.43
N ILE A 22 13.05 4.61 -0.16
CA ILE A 22 12.03 4.38 0.88
C ILE A 22 10.70 5.04 0.48
N ALA A 23 10.73 6.26 -0.04
CA ALA A 23 9.54 6.97 -0.50
C ALA A 23 8.86 6.27 -1.69
N GLN A 24 9.61 5.64 -2.60
CA GLN A 24 9.01 4.86 -3.68
C GLN A 24 8.36 3.58 -3.17
N VAL A 25 9.00 2.87 -2.23
CA VAL A 25 8.45 1.62 -1.67
C VAL A 25 7.09 1.85 -1.01
N THR A 26 6.91 2.93 -0.26
CA THR A 26 5.62 3.25 0.38
C THR A 26 4.50 3.57 -0.62
N ILE A 27 4.85 4.15 -1.78
CA ILE A 27 3.90 4.44 -2.86
C ILE A 27 3.53 3.16 -3.61
N VAL A 28 4.47 2.24 -3.82
CA VAL A 28 4.21 0.98 -4.56
C VAL A 28 3.22 0.10 -3.81
N ASP A 29 3.34 -0.02 -2.49
CA ASP A 29 2.42 -0.83 -1.69
C ASP A 29 0.99 -0.27 -1.71
N THR A 30 0.86 1.06 -1.55
CA THR A 30 -0.44 1.74 -1.59
C THR A 30 -1.08 1.68 -2.98
N ALA A 31 -0.30 1.87 -4.05
CA ALA A 31 -0.75 1.73 -5.42
C ALA A 31 -1.22 0.29 -5.72
N ASN A 32 -0.47 -0.72 -5.28
CA ASN A 32 -0.82 -2.13 -5.45
C ASN A 32 -2.11 -2.50 -4.70
N ALA A 33 -2.32 -1.98 -3.49
CA ALA A 33 -3.58 -2.13 -2.77
C ALA A 33 -4.73 -1.48 -3.55
N LEU A 34 -4.56 -0.24 -4.01
CA LEU A 34 -5.59 0.47 -4.79
C LEU A 34 -5.95 -0.27 -6.09
N THR A 35 -4.96 -0.79 -6.81
CA THR A 35 -5.19 -1.61 -8.01
C THR A 35 -6.00 -2.88 -7.70
N ARG A 36 -5.69 -3.57 -6.59
CA ARG A 36 -6.47 -4.75 -6.16
C ARG A 36 -7.91 -4.39 -5.83
N TYR A 37 -8.15 -3.25 -5.20
CA TYR A 37 -9.48 -2.75 -4.91
C TYR A 37 -10.28 -2.48 -6.20
N PHE A 38 -9.73 -1.71 -7.12
CA PHE A 38 -10.38 -1.42 -8.41
C PHE A 38 -10.69 -2.70 -9.20
N ASN A 39 -9.76 -3.66 -9.22
CA ASN A 39 -9.97 -4.95 -9.89
C ASN A 39 -11.11 -5.75 -9.25
N CYS A 40 -11.24 -5.72 -7.91
CA CYS A 40 -12.34 -6.36 -7.21
C CYS A 40 -13.69 -5.72 -7.58
N VAL A 41 -13.79 -4.39 -7.43
CA VAL A 41 -15.00 -3.63 -7.73
C VAL A 41 -15.45 -3.84 -9.17
N THR A 42 -14.51 -3.71 -10.12
CA THR A 42 -14.79 -3.89 -11.55
C THR A 42 -15.27 -5.31 -11.85
N ARG A 43 -14.66 -6.33 -11.23
CA ARG A 43 -15.09 -7.72 -11.41
C ARG A 43 -16.50 -7.96 -10.89
N VAL A 44 -16.84 -7.41 -9.72
CA VAL A 44 -18.19 -7.56 -9.14
C VAL A 44 -19.22 -6.81 -9.99
N ALA A 45 -18.92 -5.59 -10.40
CA ALA A 45 -19.77 -4.80 -11.28
C ALA A 45 -20.03 -5.51 -12.63
N ASN A 46 -18.98 -6.10 -13.23
CA ASN A 46 -19.11 -6.84 -14.48
C ASN A 46 -19.87 -8.16 -14.31
N HIS A 47 -19.68 -8.87 -13.20
CA HIS A 47 -20.35 -10.15 -12.96
C HIS A 47 -21.85 -9.96 -12.67
N ASN A 48 -22.18 -8.98 -11.83
CA ASN A 48 -23.56 -8.75 -11.41
C ASN A 48 -24.31 -7.82 -12.37
N SER A 49 -23.64 -7.16 -13.31
CA SER A 49 -24.17 -6.06 -14.15
C SER A 49 -24.74 -4.88 -13.34
N THR A 50 -24.46 -4.85 -12.04
CA THR A 50 -24.87 -3.80 -11.11
C THR A 50 -23.75 -3.58 -10.09
N PHE A 51 -23.70 -2.38 -9.54
CA PHE A 51 -22.76 -2.02 -8.47
C PHE A 51 -23.54 -1.40 -7.31
N THR A 52 -23.32 -1.93 -6.11
CA THR A 52 -23.95 -1.47 -4.86
C THR A 52 -22.87 -1.06 -3.86
N ILE A 53 -23.26 -0.31 -2.82
CA ILE A 53 -22.35 0.09 -1.76
C ILE A 53 -21.79 -1.13 -1.01
N ASP A 54 -22.63 -2.14 -0.72
CA ASP A 54 -22.19 -3.38 -0.07
C ASP A 54 -21.07 -4.10 -0.85
N ASN A 55 -21.13 -4.06 -2.18
CA ASN A 55 -20.10 -4.63 -3.04
C ASN A 55 -18.77 -3.84 -2.96
N ALA A 56 -18.85 -2.53 -2.76
CA ALA A 56 -17.69 -1.66 -2.55
C ALA A 56 -17.04 -1.95 -1.19
N GLU A 57 -17.83 -2.03 -0.12
CA GLU A 57 -17.39 -2.33 1.24
C GLU A 57 -16.73 -3.71 1.32
N ALA A 58 -17.36 -4.75 0.76
CA ALA A 58 -16.80 -6.09 0.71
C ALA A 58 -15.46 -6.16 -0.04
N CYS A 59 -15.29 -5.37 -1.12
CA CYS A 59 -14.03 -5.28 -1.85
C CYS A 59 -12.98 -4.44 -1.09
N TYR A 60 -13.40 -3.44 -0.33
CA TYR A 60 -12.54 -2.62 0.51
C TYR A 60 -11.94 -3.46 1.65
N ASP A 61 -12.77 -4.16 2.42
CA ASP A 61 -12.36 -5.03 3.54
C ASP A 61 -11.42 -6.15 3.10
N LYS A 62 -11.63 -6.68 1.89
CA LYS A 62 -10.81 -7.73 1.31
C LYS A 62 -9.37 -7.30 1.02
N VAL A 63 -9.18 -6.02 0.69
CA VAL A 63 -7.91 -5.45 0.25
C VAL A 63 -7.20 -4.72 1.39
N PHE A 64 -7.95 -3.98 2.19
CA PHE A 64 -7.48 -3.22 3.35
C PHE A 64 -7.86 -3.98 4.63
N LYS A 65 -7.32 -5.20 4.76
CA LYS A 65 -7.49 -6.03 5.96
C LYS A 65 -6.89 -5.30 7.17
N GLY A 66 -7.74 -4.80 8.06
CA GLY A 66 -7.38 -3.92 9.18
C GLY A 66 -8.33 -2.71 9.39
N ALA A 67 -9.28 -2.46 8.48
CA ALA A 67 -10.35 -1.47 8.71
C ALA A 67 -11.47 -1.99 9.64
N LEU A 68 -11.66 -3.32 9.67
CA LEU A 68 -12.30 -4.07 10.75
C LEU A 68 -11.19 -4.70 11.61
N ASP A 69 -11.44 -4.91 12.91
CA ASP A 69 -10.54 -5.51 13.92
C ASP A 69 -9.89 -6.83 13.42
N ASN A 70 -8.81 -6.71 12.65
CA ASN A 70 -8.05 -7.81 12.08
C ASN A 70 -6.60 -7.65 12.52
N ASP A 71 -5.89 -8.77 12.71
CA ASP A 71 -4.48 -8.75 13.07
C ASP A 71 -3.60 -8.15 11.94
N ARG A 72 -2.32 -7.92 12.23
CA ARG A 72 -1.34 -7.38 11.26
C ARG A 72 -1.15 -8.26 10.01
N TYR A 73 -1.68 -9.48 10.01
CA TYR A 73 -1.64 -10.44 8.90
C TYR A 73 -2.99 -10.54 8.17
N GLY A 74 -3.99 -9.77 8.61
CA GLY A 74 -5.30 -9.70 8.01
C GLY A 74 -6.16 -10.96 8.25
N ASN A 75 -5.96 -11.60 9.40
CA ASN A 75 -6.89 -12.58 9.95
C ASN A 75 -7.90 -11.87 10.85
N PRO A 76 -9.18 -12.30 10.84
CA PRO A 76 -10.17 -11.79 11.79
C PRO A 76 -9.71 -12.06 13.21
N LEU A 77 -9.72 -11.02 14.06
CA LEU A 77 -9.56 -11.23 15.49
C LEU A 77 -10.78 -12.05 15.95
N GLU A 78 -10.55 -13.26 16.44
CA GLU A 78 -11.61 -14.07 17.05
C GLU A 78 -12.21 -13.26 18.20
N ASN A 79 -13.42 -12.74 17.99
CA ASN A 79 -14.20 -12.08 19.03
C ASN A 79 -14.38 -13.07 20.18
N LYS A 80 -13.92 -12.66 21.35
CA LYS A 80 -14.18 -13.36 22.61
C LYS A 80 -15.59 -13.06 23.10
#